data_AF-A0A970YDC3-F1
#
_entry.id   AF-A0A970YDC3-F1
#
_cell.length_a   1.000
_cell.length_b   1.000
_cell.length_c   1.000
_cell.angle_alpha   90.00
_cell.angle_beta   90.00
_cell.angle_gamma   90.00
#
_symmetry.space_group_name_H-M   'P 1'
#
loop_
_entity.id
_entity.type
_entity.pdbx_description
1 polymer ?
#
loop_
_entity_poly.entity_id
_entity_poly.type
_entity_poly.pdbx_seq_one_letter_code
_entity_poly.pdbx_strand_id
1 'polypeptide(L)'
;MAAYRWAAGLDKQLARRTAPDYSQAMAVALGFYLFGHLADLLTTLGFLSNGFSECNPLPALVLGTVGIPGLVLMKVAGAMATAWIFWRLRARLFTVVFTSALAVLLIFVASVNSLDVLDALAMAGTP
;
A
#
# COMPACT_ATOMS: atom_id res chain seq x y z
N MET A 1 47.25 15.74 12.06
CA MET A 1 46.11 14.80 12.11
C MET A 1 44.78 15.43 12.58
N ALA A 2 44.77 16.42 13.48
CA ALA A 2 43.52 17.05 13.95
C ALA A 2 42.72 17.80 12.86
N ALA A 3 43.40 18.54 11.97
CA ALA A 3 42.76 19.29 10.88
C ALA A 3 42.03 18.38 9.87
N TYR A 4 42.59 17.20 9.57
CA TYR A 4 41.98 16.23 8.64
C TYR A 4 40.69 15.61 9.18
N ARG A 5 40.62 15.38 10.51
CA ARG A 5 39.41 14.91 11.18
C ARG A 5 38.31 15.99 11.24
N TRP A 6 38.69 17.26 11.34
CA TRP A 6 37.76 18.38 11.34
C TRP A 6 37.11 18.58 9.97
N ALA A 7 37.90 18.57 8.89
CA ALA A 7 37.40 18.66 7.51
C ALA A 7 36.45 17.49 7.16
N ALA A 8 36.81 16.25 7.51
CA ALA A 8 35.96 15.09 7.29
C ALA A 8 34.66 15.12 8.12
N GLY A 9 34.64 15.82 9.26
CA GLY A 9 33.45 16.05 10.07
C GLY A 9 32.50 17.07 9.43
N LEU A 10 33.06 18.13 8.84
CA LEU A 10 32.33 19.16 8.10
C LEU A 10 31.67 18.60 6.84
N ASP A 11 32.39 17.80 6.04
CA ASP A 11 31.83 17.18 4.83
C ASP A 11 30.65 16.27 5.15
N LYS A 12 30.74 15.48 6.23
CA LYS A 12 29.63 14.62 6.68
C LYS A 12 28.43 15.42 7.18
N GLN A 13 28.64 16.59 7.78
CA GLN A 13 27.56 17.46 8.23
C GLN A 13 26.90 18.21 7.07
N LEU A 14 27.67 18.69 6.10
CA LEU A 14 27.17 19.30 4.87
C LEU A 14 26.38 18.29 4.03
N ALA A 15 26.91 17.07 3.83
CA ALA A 15 26.22 16.00 3.12
C ALA A 15 24.90 15.55 3.79
N ARG A 16 24.80 15.67 5.12
CA ARG A 16 23.54 15.43 5.85
C ARG A 16 22.53 16.57 5.71
N ARG A 17 23.00 17.82 5.60
CA ARG A 17 22.12 18.99 5.40
C ARG A 17 21.57 19.08 3.98
N THR A 18 22.20 18.44 3.00
CA THR A 18 21.77 18.44 1.60
C THR A 18 20.95 17.23 1.19
N ALA A 19 20.75 16.25 2.08
CA ALA A 19 19.87 15.12 1.79
C ALA A 19 18.41 15.61 1.74
N PRO A 20 17.70 15.48 0.60
CA PRO A 20 16.32 15.92 0.50
C PRO A 20 15.42 15.07 1.40
N ASP A 21 14.64 15.73 2.26
CA ASP A 21 13.66 15.09 3.13
C ASP A 21 12.31 14.98 2.43
N TYR A 22 11.97 13.76 1.99
CA TYR A 22 10.68 13.47 1.37
C TYR A 22 9.66 12.88 2.34
N SER A 23 9.84 13.04 3.65
CA SER A 23 8.97 12.41 4.65
C SER A 23 7.50 12.80 4.48
N GLN A 24 7.20 14.06 4.16
CA GLN A 24 5.83 14.51 3.91
C GLN A 24 5.22 13.85 2.67
N ALA A 25 5.94 13.86 1.53
CA ALA A 25 5.47 13.24 0.30
C ALA A 25 5.27 11.73 0.46
N MET A 26 6.19 11.06 1.17
CA MET A 26 6.07 9.64 1.50
C MET A 26 4.86 9.38 2.41
N ALA A 27 4.60 10.21 3.43
CA ALA A 27 3.44 10.04 4.30
C ALA A 27 2.13 10.10 3.51
N VAL A 28 2.01 11.04 2.58
CA VAL A 28 0.84 11.16 1.69
C VAL A 28 0.73 9.95 0.77
N ALA A 29 1.83 9.53 0.13
CA ALA A 29 1.85 8.37 -0.75
C ALA A 29 1.46 7.08 -0.01
N LEU A 30 1.96 6.90 1.22
CA LEU A 30 1.59 5.78 2.08
C LEU A 30 0.13 5.83 2.52
N GLY A 31 -0.40 7.03 2.80
CA GLY A 31 -1.82 7.22 3.09
C GLY A 31 -2.70 6.70 1.95
N PHE A 32 -2.42 7.11 0.71
CA PHE A 32 -3.14 6.63 -0.48
C PHE A 32 -2.94 5.13 -0.73
N TYR A 33 -1.72 4.62 -0.55
CA TYR A 33 -1.40 3.20 -0.68
C TYR A 33 -2.23 2.35 0.30
N LEU A 34 -2.26 2.74 1.59
CA LEU A 34 -3.02 2.04 2.62
C LEU A 34 -4.52 2.15 2.40
N PHE A 35 -4.99 3.31 1.94
CA PHE A 35 -6.39 3.49 1.55
C PHE A 35 -6.79 2.57 0.40
N GLY A 36 -5.96 2.44 -0.64
CA GLY A 36 -6.18 1.52 -1.75
C GLY A 36 -6.31 0.07 -1.29
N HIS A 37 -5.44 -0.36 -0.37
CA HIS A 37 -5.54 -1.70 0.24
C HIS A 37 -6.79 -1.89 1.09
N LEU A 38 -7.23 -0.86 1.81
CA LEU A 38 -8.46 -0.91 2.59
C LEU A 38 -9.68 -1.04 1.67
N ALA A 39 -9.75 -0.26 0.60
CA ALA A 39 -10.82 -0.33 -0.38
C ALA A 39 -10.86 -1.69 -1.10
N ASP A 40 -9.70 -2.23 -1.47
CA ASP A 40 -9.56 -3.59 -2.01
C ASP A 40 -10.05 -4.66 -1.03
N LEU A 41 -9.71 -4.54 0.26
CA LEU A 41 -10.21 -5.47 1.27
C LEU A 41 -11.75 -5.39 1.41
N LEU A 42 -12.32 -4.18 1.47
CA LEU A 42 -13.77 -3.99 1.59
C LEU A 42 -14.53 -4.53 0.38
N THR A 43 -14.00 -4.31 -0.84
CA THR A 43 -14.60 -4.85 -2.07
C THR A 43 -14.53 -6.38 -2.09
N THR A 44 -13.39 -6.99 -1.73
CA THR A 44 -13.30 -8.45 -1.55
C THR A 44 -14.35 -8.96 -0.56
N LEU A 45 -14.49 -8.33 0.61
CA LEU A 45 -15.48 -8.76 1.61
C LEU A 45 -16.92 -8.62 1.10
N GLY A 46 -17.23 -7.55 0.36
CA GLY A 46 -18.52 -7.36 -0.29
C GLY A 46 -18.80 -8.41 -1.37
N PHE A 47 -17.81 -8.77 -2.18
CA PHE A 47 -17.94 -9.86 -3.14
C PHE A 47 -18.23 -11.20 -2.46
N LEU A 48 -17.45 -11.53 -1.43
CA LEU A 48 -17.63 -12.78 -0.67
C LEU A 48 -18.97 -12.85 0.04
N SER A 49 -19.48 -11.73 0.60
CA SER A 49 -20.78 -11.69 1.26
C SER A 49 -21.95 -11.90 0.31
N ASN A 50 -21.76 -11.60 -0.99
CA ASN A 50 -22.75 -11.83 -2.04
C ASN A 50 -22.63 -13.24 -2.67
N GLY A 51 -21.78 -14.12 -2.13
CA GLY A 51 -21.62 -15.50 -2.60
C GLY A 51 -20.72 -15.66 -3.82
N PHE A 52 -20.05 -14.60 -4.26
CA PHE A 52 -19.06 -14.69 -5.32
C PHE A 52 -17.75 -15.29 -4.80
N SER A 53 -17.00 -15.94 -5.68
CA SER A 53 -15.70 -16.53 -5.35
C SER A 53 -14.57 -15.52 -5.54
N GLU A 54 -13.56 -15.58 -4.67
CA GLU A 54 -12.34 -14.79 -4.83
C GLU A 54 -11.52 -15.31 -6.03
N CYS A 55 -11.28 -14.43 -7.01
CA CYS A 55 -10.59 -14.77 -8.24
C CYS A 55 -9.08 -14.90 -8.06
N ASN A 56 -8.49 -14.21 -7.07
CA ASN A 56 -7.04 -14.22 -6.88
C ASN A 56 -6.60 -15.50 -6.15
N PRO A 57 -5.63 -16.26 -6.70
CA PRO A 57 -5.27 -17.59 -6.19
C PRO A 57 -4.70 -17.57 -4.76
N LEU A 58 -3.92 -16.54 -4.41
CA LEU A 58 -3.34 -16.42 -3.07
C LEU A 58 -4.40 -16.07 -2.00
N PRO A 59 -5.21 -15.00 -2.16
CA PRO A 59 -6.37 -14.77 -1.30
C PRO A 59 -7.35 -15.95 -1.25
N ALA A 60 -7.65 -16.61 -2.37
CA ALA A 60 -8.54 -17.77 -2.41
C ALA A 60 -7.98 -18.96 -1.60
N LEU A 61 -6.67 -19.23 -1.68
CA LEU A 61 -6.02 -20.27 -0.88
C LEU A 61 -6.10 -19.96 0.62
N VAL A 62 -5.82 -18.72 1.02
CA VAL A 62 -5.91 -18.31 2.43
C VAL A 62 -7.35 -18.35 2.93
N LEU A 63 -8.30 -17.92 2.09
CA LEU A 63 -9.73 -18.02 2.38
C LEU A 63 -10.17 -19.48 2.57
N GLY A 64 -9.71 -20.40 1.72
CA GLY A 64 -10.04 -21.82 1.83
C GLY A 64 -9.39 -22.55 3.01
N THR A 65 -8.30 -22.02 3.56
CA THR A 65 -7.55 -22.67 4.66
C THR A 65 -7.86 -22.09 6.03
N VAL A 66 -7.95 -20.76 6.13
CA VAL A 66 -8.08 -20.02 7.41
C VAL A 66 -9.38 -19.21 7.46
N GLY A 67 -10.09 -19.08 6.34
CA GLY A 67 -11.32 -18.31 6.25
C GLY A 67 -11.08 -16.80 6.17
N ILE A 68 -12.17 -16.05 6.32
CA ILE A 68 -12.19 -14.58 6.24
C ILE A 68 -11.18 -13.93 7.20
N PRO A 69 -11.02 -14.36 8.48
CA PRO A 69 -10.05 -13.75 9.38
C PRO A 69 -8.60 -13.87 8.88
N GLY A 70 -8.25 -15.01 8.27
CA GLY A 70 -6.93 -15.22 7.68
C GLY A 70 -6.68 -14.31 6.47
N LEU A 71 -7.69 -14.14 5.61
CA LEU A 71 -7.61 -13.25 4.45
C LEU A 71 -7.43 -11.78 4.88
N VAL A 72 -8.21 -11.33 5.87
CA VAL A 72 -8.10 -9.99 6.46
C VAL A 72 -6.69 -9.79 7.04
N LEU A 73 -6.21 -10.74 7.85
CA LEU A 73 -4.88 -10.66 8.46
C LEU A 73 -3.78 -10.61 7.40
N MET A 74 -3.85 -11.45 6.36
CA MET A 74 -2.88 -11.47 5.26
C MET A 74 -2.83 -10.11 4.54
N LYS A 75 -3.98 -9.56 4.15
CA LYS A 75 -4.04 -8.27 3.44
C LYS A 75 -3.52 -7.12 4.32
N VAL A 76 -3.93 -7.05 5.58
CA VAL A 76 -3.50 -6.00 6.52
C VAL A 76 -2.01 -6.11 6.84
N ALA A 77 -1.53 -7.31 7.18
CA ALA A 77 -0.11 -7.52 7.50
C ALA A 77 0.80 -7.25 6.29
N GLY A 78 0.41 -7.70 5.10
CA GLY A 78 1.13 -7.41 3.86
C GLY A 78 1.21 -5.92 3.57
N ALA A 79 0.07 -5.22 3.67
CA ALA A 79 0.03 -3.77 3.47
C ALA A 79 0.92 -3.01 4.48
N MET A 80 0.84 -3.36 5.76
CA MET A 80 1.67 -2.74 6.81
C MET A 80 3.16 -3.01 6.62
N ALA A 81 3.55 -4.24 6.30
CA ALA A 81 4.95 -4.61 6.08
C ALA A 81 5.57 -3.81 4.93
N THR A 82 4.85 -3.70 3.81
CA THR A 82 5.27 -2.90 2.65
C THR A 82 5.34 -1.40 2.99
N ALA A 83 4.33 -0.86 3.68
CA ALA A 83 4.31 0.53 4.10
C ALA A 83 5.51 0.87 5.01
N TRP A 84 5.85 -0.03 5.93
CA TRP A 84 7.02 0.08 6.79
C TRP A 84 8.33 0.11 6.00
N ILE A 85 8.47 -0.77 5.01
CA ILE A 85 9.66 -0.81 4.13
C ILE A 85 9.81 0.51 3.37
N PHE A 86 8.74 1.01 2.75
CA PHE A 86 8.78 2.29 2.04
C PHE A 86 9.06 3.47 2.97
N TRP A 87 8.52 3.47 4.20
CA TRP A 87 8.85 4.48 5.20
C TRP A 87 10.34 4.49 5.57
N ARG A 88 10.96 3.32 5.68
CA ARG A 88 12.41 3.19 5.91
C ARG A 88 13.23 3.70 4.73
N LEU A 89 12.68 3.64 3.52
CA LEU A 89 13.33 4.07 2.27
C LEU A 89 12.97 5.50 1.83
N ARG A 90 12.23 6.26 2.66
CA ARG A 90 11.69 7.59 2.33
C ARG A 90 12.72 8.66 1.93
N ALA A 91 14.00 8.47 2.26
CA ALA A 91 15.06 9.41 1.86
C ALA A 91 15.39 9.35 0.35
N ARG A 92 14.81 8.39 -0.39
CA ARG A 92 15.07 8.18 -1.82
C ARG A 92 13.88 8.68 -2.65
N LEU A 93 14.13 9.63 -3.56
CA LEU A 93 13.10 10.16 -4.48
C LEU A 93 12.43 9.04 -5.29
N PHE A 94 13.21 8.10 -5.80
CA PHE A 94 12.69 6.93 -6.52
C PHE A 94 11.64 6.15 -5.72
N THR A 95 11.88 5.96 -4.42
CA THR A 95 10.92 5.26 -3.55
C THR A 95 9.62 6.04 -3.44
N VAL A 96 9.67 7.37 -3.31
CA VAL A 96 8.47 8.21 -3.25
C VAL A 96 7.67 8.09 -4.54
N VAL A 97 8.33 8.25 -5.69
CA VAL A 97 7.69 8.13 -7.02
C VAL A 97 7.06 6.75 -7.21
N PHE A 98 7.80 5.70 -6.85
CA PHE A 98 7.31 4.33 -6.93
C PHE A 98 6.09 4.10 -6.03
N THR A 99 6.14 4.53 -4.76
CA THR A 99 5.00 4.42 -3.84
C THR A 99 3.79 5.20 -4.35
N SER A 100 3.99 6.40 -4.91
CA SER A 100 2.91 7.19 -5.52
C SER A 100 2.29 6.49 -6.72
N ALA A 101 3.10 5.93 -7.63
CA ALA A 101 2.59 5.17 -8.77
C ALA A 101 1.81 3.93 -8.31
N LEU A 102 2.33 3.20 -7.32
CA LEU A 102 1.67 2.03 -6.74
C LEU A 102 0.34 2.40 -6.06
N ALA A 103 0.30 3.52 -5.33
CA ALA A 103 -0.92 4.01 -4.69
C ALA A 103 -2.00 4.36 -5.72
N VAL A 104 -1.63 5.05 -6.82
CA VAL A 104 -2.56 5.35 -7.91
C VAL A 104 -3.08 4.07 -8.56
N LEU A 105 -2.20 3.10 -8.82
CA LEU A 105 -2.60 1.80 -9.39
C LEU A 105 -3.58 1.05 -8.47
N LEU A 106 -3.32 1.01 -7.16
CA LEU A 106 -4.22 0.36 -6.20
C LEU A 106 -5.56 1.06 -6.10
N ILE A 107 -5.59 2.40 -6.13
CA ILE A 107 -6.85 3.15 -6.16
C ILE A 107 -7.63 2.86 -7.44
N PHE A 108 -6.95 2.78 -8.58
CA PHE A 108 -7.58 2.41 -9.85
C PHE A 108 -8.19 1.01 -9.79
N VAL A 109 -7.42 0.01 -9.33
CA VAL A 109 -7.92 -1.37 -9.16
C VAL A 109 -9.10 -1.43 -8.19
N ALA A 110 -8.99 -0.75 -7.04
CA ALA A 110 -10.07 -0.71 -6.06
C ALA A 110 -11.34 -0.02 -6.61
N SER A 111 -11.17 0.96 -7.49
CA SER A 111 -12.28 1.65 -8.16
C SER A 111 -12.98 0.72 -9.16
N VAL A 112 -12.22 -0.04 -9.96
CA VAL A 112 -12.77 -1.07 -10.86
C VAL A 112 -13.53 -2.14 -10.06
N ASN A 113 -12.91 -2.69 -9.00
CA ASN A 113 -13.56 -3.69 -8.14
C ASN A 113 -14.84 -3.13 -7.48
N SER A 114 -14.85 -1.85 -7.11
CA SER A 114 -16.05 -1.20 -6.53
C SER A 114 -17.18 -1.07 -7.55
N LEU A 115 -16.87 -0.79 -8.81
CA LEU A 115 -17.87 -0.77 -9.89
C LEU A 115 -18.47 -2.16 -10.10
N ASP A 116 -17.65 -3.20 -10.12
CA ASP A 116 -18.14 -4.57 -10.28
C ASP A 116 -19.06 -4.99 -9.11
N VAL A 117 -18.76 -4.58 -7.88
CA VAL A 117 -19.65 -4.79 -6.72
C VAL A 117 -20.97 -4.05 -6.91
N LEU A 118 -20.93 -2.79 -7.36
CA LEU A 118 -22.14 -1.99 -7.57
C LEU A 118 -23.02 -2.56 -8.68
N ASP A 119 -22.42 -3.02 -9.78
CA ASP A 119 -23.13 -3.67 -10.88
C ASP A 119 -23.77 -4.99 -10.43
N ALA A 120 -23.05 -5.80 -9.64
CA ALA A 120 -23.59 -7.04 -9.07
C ALA A 120 -24.79 -6.77 -8.14
N LEU A 121 -24.72 -5.71 -7.32
CA LEU A 121 -25.83 -5.30 -6.45
C LEU A 121 -27.03 -4.77 -7.25
N ALA A 122 -26.78 -4.03 -8.34
CA ALA A 122 -27.85 -3.54 -9.21
C ALA A 122 -28.60 -4.69 -9.89
N MET A 123 -27.89 -5.72 -10.37
CA MET A 123 -28.49 -6.92 -10.95
C MET A 123 -29.26 -7.78 -9.93
N ALA A 124 -28.83 -7.80 -8.66
CA ALA A 124 -29.54 -8.49 -7.59
C ALA A 124 -30.83 -7.77 -7.16
N GLY A 125 -30.94 -6.47 -7.41
CA GLY A 125 -32.10 -5.64 -7.08
C GLY A 125 -33.15 -5.51 -8.18
N THR A 126 -32.89 -6.00 -9.39
CA THR A 126 -33.89 -6.09 -10.46
C THR A 126 -34.74 -7.36 -10.29
N PRO A 127 -36.07 -7.24 -10.07
CA PRO A 127 -36.97 -8.40 -9.98
C PRO A 127 -37.14 -9.14 -11.30
#